data_AF-A0A7Y4UP51-F1
#
_entry.id   AF-A0A7Y4UP51-F1
#
_cell.length_a   1.000
_cell.length_b   1.000
_cell.length_c   1.000
_cell.angle_alpha   90.00
_cell.angle_beta   90.00
_cell.angle_gamma   90.00
#
_symmetry.space_group_name_H-M   'P 1'
#
loop_
_entity.id
_entity.type
_entity.pdbx_description
1 polymer ?
#
loop_
_entity_poly.entity_id
_entity_poly.type
_entity_poly.pdbx_seq_one_letter_code
_entity_poly.pdbx_strand_id
1 'polypeptide(L)'
;MSTLQASAQKQLRQLVEQIERLEEEKKQLASDIRDKYLEAKAVGFDVKVLRQIVRLRKKSQEERQEEETVLEVYMHALGMLDNNASKEAFADAMMAAEAAE
;
A
#
# COMPACT_ATOMS: atom_id res chain seq x y z
N MET A 1 -4.36 -2.23 -47.89
CA MET A 1 -4.89 -2.82 -46.65
C MET A 1 -4.82 -4.34 -46.80
N SER A 2 -3.83 -4.99 -46.20
CA SER A 2 -3.77 -6.47 -46.21
C SER A 2 -4.87 -7.01 -45.31
N THR A 3 -5.70 -7.91 -45.84
CA THR A 3 -6.72 -8.61 -45.06
C THR A 3 -6.09 -9.80 -44.32
N LEU A 4 -6.45 -9.99 -43.05
CA LEU A 4 -6.03 -11.16 -42.27
C LEU A 4 -6.49 -12.47 -42.93
N GLN A 5 -5.61 -13.46 -42.99
CA GLN A 5 -5.95 -14.82 -43.44
C GLN A 5 -7.00 -15.44 -42.52
N ALA A 6 -7.90 -16.29 -43.05
CA ALA A 6 -9.03 -16.84 -42.30
C ALA A 6 -8.63 -17.60 -41.01
N SER A 7 -7.47 -18.28 -41.01
CA SER A 7 -6.90 -18.92 -39.82
C SER A 7 -6.56 -17.92 -38.73
N ALA A 8 -5.92 -16.80 -39.09
CA ALA A 8 -5.59 -15.72 -38.18
C ALA A 8 -6.84 -15.03 -37.63
N GLN A 9 -7.89 -14.88 -38.44
CA GLN A 9 -9.19 -14.35 -37.97
C GLN A 9 -9.83 -15.27 -36.92
N LYS A 10 -9.77 -16.60 -37.11
CA LYS A 10 -10.29 -17.56 -36.13
C LYS A 10 -9.51 -17.52 -34.82
N GLN A 11 -8.17 -17.47 -34.88
CA GLN A 11 -7.32 -17.34 -33.70
C GLN A 11 -7.60 -16.04 -32.93
N LEU A 12 -7.77 -14.94 -33.65
CA LEU A 12 -8.10 -13.65 -33.04
C LEU A 12 -9.43 -13.71 -32.29
N ARG A 13 -10.48 -14.31 -32.89
CA ARG A 13 -11.78 -14.48 -32.21
C ARG A 13 -11.65 -15.29 -30.93
N GLN A 14 -10.94 -16.43 -30.98
CA GLN A 14 -10.71 -17.26 -29.80
C GLN A 14 -9.95 -16.52 -28.69
N LEU A 15 -8.93 -15.72 -29.04
CA LEU A 15 -8.20 -14.91 -28.07
C LEU A 15 -9.09 -13.84 -27.43
N VAL A 16 -9.91 -13.15 -28.23
CA VAL A 16 -10.84 -12.14 -27.72
C VAL A 16 -11.85 -12.77 -26.76
N GLU A 17 -12.48 -13.88 -27.15
CA GLU A 17 -13.44 -14.60 -26.30
C GLU A 17 -12.81 -15.07 -24.98
N GLN A 18 -11.54 -15.52 -25.01
CA GLN A 18 -10.82 -15.90 -23.79
C GLN A 18 -10.54 -14.69 -22.89
N ILE A 19 -10.13 -13.56 -23.47
CA ILE A 19 -9.86 -12.32 -22.72
C ILE A 19 -11.15 -11.78 -22.09
N GLU A 20 -12.27 -11.76 -22.81
CA GLU A 20 -13.56 -11.31 -22.29
C GLU A 20 -14.01 -12.16 -21.10
N ARG A 21 -13.85 -13.48 -21.18
CA ARG A 21 -14.14 -14.37 -20.04
C ARG A 21 -13.26 -14.03 -18.84
N LEU A 22 -11.96 -13.83 -19.04
CA LEU A 22 -11.02 -13.48 -17.97
C LEU A 22 -11.32 -12.11 -17.35
N GLU A 23 -11.76 -11.12 -18.13
CA GLU A 23 -12.15 -9.81 -17.59
C GLU A 23 -13.44 -9.90 -16.77
N GLU A 24 -14.40 -10.76 -17.15
CA GLU A 24 -15.59 -11.00 -16.33
C GLU A 24 -15.25 -11.75 -15.02
N GLU A 25 -14.40 -12.78 -15.07
CA GLU A 25 -13.89 -13.46 -13.86
C GLU A 25 -13.18 -12.48 -12.92
N LYS A 26 -12.32 -11.62 -13.46
CA LYS A 26 -11.62 -10.57 -12.70
C LYS A 26 -12.59 -9.57 -12.08
N LYS A 27 -13.67 -9.21 -12.76
CA LYS A 27 -14.71 -8.32 -12.24
C LYS A 27 -15.46 -8.96 -11.07
N GLN A 28 -15.79 -10.25 -11.18
CA GLN A 28 -16.42 -11.02 -10.10
C GLN A 28 -15.50 -11.07 -8.87
N LEU A 29 -14.24 -11.47 -9.05
CA LEU A 29 -13.24 -11.47 -7.98
C LEU A 29 -13.05 -10.08 -7.34
N ALA A 30 -13.05 -9.02 -8.15
CA ALA A 30 -12.98 -7.66 -7.62
C ALA A 30 -14.21 -7.28 -6.78
N SER A 31 -15.40 -7.79 -7.14
CA SER A 31 -16.61 -7.65 -6.33
C SER A 31 -16.48 -8.38 -5.00
N ASP A 32 -16.08 -9.65 -5.03
CA ASP A 32 -15.91 -10.47 -3.82
C ASP A 32 -14.92 -9.83 -2.84
N ILE A 33 -13.81 -9.29 -3.36
CA ILE A 33 -12.83 -8.55 -2.56
C ILE A 33 -13.46 -7.30 -1.93
N ARG A 34 -14.29 -6.54 -2.66
CA ARG A 34 -14.99 -5.38 -2.10
C ARG A 34 -15.94 -5.80 -0.98
N ASP A 35 -16.70 -6.86 -1.17
CA ASP A 35 -17.65 -7.36 -0.18
C ASP A 35 -16.93 -7.78 1.10
N LYS A 36 -15.76 -8.41 1.02
CA LYS A 36 -14.92 -8.70 2.19
C LYS A 36 -14.45 -7.46 2.94
N TYR A 37 -14.11 -6.38 2.23
CA TYR A 37 -13.80 -5.11 2.90
C TYR A 37 -15.04 -4.45 3.52
N LEU A 38 -16.22 -4.62 2.93
CA LEU A 38 -17.48 -4.12 3.50
C LEU A 38 -17.88 -4.91 4.76
N GLU A 39 -17.74 -6.23 4.75
CA GLU A 39 -17.88 -7.09 5.92
C GLU A 39 -16.95 -6.62 7.05
N ALA A 40 -15.67 -6.42 6.75
CA ALA A 40 -14.69 -5.94 7.73
C ALA A 40 -15.08 -4.56 8.30
N LYS A 41 -15.59 -3.66 7.46
CA LYS A 41 -16.12 -2.36 7.89
C LYS A 41 -17.32 -2.51 8.83
N ALA A 42 -18.24 -3.42 8.53
CA ALA A 42 -19.43 -3.66 9.35
C ALA A 42 -19.06 -4.21 10.75
N VAL A 43 -17.98 -4.98 10.84
CA VAL A 43 -17.42 -5.46 12.13
C VAL A 43 -16.69 -4.35 12.90
N GLY A 44 -16.33 -3.24 12.24
CA GLY A 44 -15.68 -2.08 12.85
C GLY A 44 -14.20 -1.93 12.53
N PHE A 45 -13.65 -2.70 11.59
CA PHE A 45 -12.26 -2.54 11.17
C PHE A 45 -12.08 -1.34 10.22
N ASP A 46 -10.91 -0.67 10.32
CA ASP A 46 -10.52 0.35 9.34
C ASP A 46 -10.06 -0.29 8.03
N VAL A 47 -10.88 -0.14 7.00
CA VAL A 47 -10.63 -0.65 5.65
C VAL A 47 -9.36 -0.05 5.03
N LYS A 48 -8.98 1.20 5.33
CA LYS A 48 -7.75 1.81 4.80
C LYS A 48 -6.52 1.10 5.35
N VAL A 49 -6.50 0.85 6.66
CA VAL A 49 -5.41 0.13 7.32
C VAL A 49 -5.33 -1.31 6.80
N LEU A 50 -6.47 -2.00 6.64
CA LEU A 50 -6.48 -3.36 6.06
C LEU A 50 -5.90 -3.39 4.64
N ARG A 51 -6.24 -2.42 3.77
CA ARG A 51 -5.66 -2.33 2.42
C ARG A 51 -4.15 -2.12 2.46
N GLN A 52 -3.66 -1.30 3.39
CA GLN A 52 -2.24 -1.10 3.61
C GLN A 52 -1.56 -2.40 4.06
N ILE A 53 -2.15 -3.13 5.01
CA ILE A 53 -1.64 -4.43 5.48
C ILE A 53 -1.58 -5.43 4.32
N VAL A 54 -2.63 -5.55 3.50
CA VAL A 54 -2.63 -6.46 2.34
C VAL A 54 -1.53 -6.09 1.34
N ARG A 55 -1.32 -4.79 1.08
CA ARG A 55 -0.22 -4.32 0.21
C ARG A 55 1.15 -4.65 0.80
N LEU A 56 1.36 -4.42 2.09
CA LEU A 56 2.60 -4.77 2.78
C LEU A 56 2.84 -6.28 2.70
N ARG A 57 1.81 -7.09 2.95
CA ARG A 57 1.89 -8.56 2.93
C ARG A 57 2.28 -9.15 1.57
N LYS A 58 2.11 -8.40 0.47
CA LYS A 58 2.54 -8.81 -0.88
C LYS A 58 4.04 -8.66 -1.11
N LYS A 59 4.72 -7.81 -0.35
CA LYS A 59 6.16 -7.58 -0.44
C LYS A 59 6.93 -8.67 0.31
N SER A 60 8.14 -8.99 -0.13
CA SER A 60 9.04 -9.87 0.63
C SER A 60 9.47 -9.21 1.96
N GLN A 61 10.02 -10.00 2.88
CA GLN A 61 10.54 -9.44 4.13
C GLN A 61 11.72 -8.49 3.89
N GLU A 62 12.59 -8.85 2.94
CA GLU A 62 13.75 -8.04 2.53
C GLU A 62 13.32 -6.71 1.92
N GLU A 63 12.38 -6.73 0.97
CA GLU A 63 11.84 -5.51 0.35
C GLU A 63 11.21 -4.57 1.38
N ARG A 64 10.52 -5.10 2.39
CA ARG A 64 9.96 -4.28 3.47
C ARG A 64 11.06 -3.65 4.32
N GLN A 65 12.08 -4.42 4.68
CA GLN A 65 13.17 -3.93 5.52
C GLN A 65 13.97 -2.83 4.82
N GLU A 66 14.25 -3.00 3.52
CA GLU A 66 14.92 -2.00 2.70
C GLU A 66 14.10 -0.71 2.61
N GLU A 67 12.80 -0.82 2.29
CA GLU A 67 11.91 0.35 2.22
C GLU A 67 11.75 1.06 3.57
N GLU A 68 11.63 0.31 4.66
CA GLU A 68 11.54 0.86 6.02
C GLU A 68 12.83 1.61 6.38
N THR A 69 13.99 1.06 6.05
CA THR A 69 15.30 1.71 6.31
C THR A 69 15.40 3.04 5.56
N VAL A 70 15.04 3.05 4.27
CA VAL A 70 15.07 4.28 3.46
C VAL A 70 14.05 5.31 3.97
N LEU A 71 12.85 4.85 4.34
CA LEU A 71 11.82 5.70 4.90
C LEU A 71 12.27 6.34 6.21
N GLU A 72 12.90 5.57 7.09
CA GLU A 72 13.45 6.02 8.37
C GLU A 72 14.49 7.13 8.18
N VAL A 73 15.43 6.96 7.24
CA VAL A 73 16.42 7.98 6.91
C VAL A 73 15.76 9.30 6.48
N TYR A 74 14.73 9.24 5.62
CA TYR A 74 14.02 10.44 5.20
C TYR A 74 13.18 11.06 6.30
N MET A 75 12.51 10.26 7.12
CA MET A 75 11.74 10.78 8.26
C MET A 75 12.64 11.44 9.30
N HIS A 76 13.84 10.90 9.55
CA HIS A 76 14.85 11.54 10.38
C HIS A 76 15.32 12.87 9.76
N ALA A 77 15.62 12.90 8.47
CA ALA A 77 16.01 14.14 7.78
C ALA A 77 14.90 15.22 7.80
N LEU A 78 13.64 14.82 7.91
CA LEU A 78 12.49 15.71 8.05
C LEU A 78 12.12 16.04 9.50
N GLY A 79 12.89 15.57 10.50
CA GLY A 79 12.60 15.78 11.93
C GLY A 79 11.33 15.09 12.41
N MET A 80 10.80 14.12 11.66
CA MET A 80 9.56 13.40 11.98
C MET A 80 9.77 12.24 12.96
N LEU A 81 11.01 11.79 13.13
CA LEU A 81 11.40 10.73 14.09
C LEU A 81 12.16 11.27 15.30
N ASP A 82 12.44 12.58 15.30
CA ASP A 82 13.09 13.25 16.41
C ASP A 82 12.09 13.44 17.55
N ASN A 83 12.07 12.49 18.48
CA ASN A 83 11.67 12.71 19.88
C ASN A 83 12.60 13.74 20.59
N ASN A 84 13.34 14.55 19.84
CA ASN A 84 14.25 15.56 20.35
C ASN A 84 13.52 16.84 20.77
N ALA A 85 12.36 17.16 20.16
CA ALA A 85 11.56 18.30 20.60
C ALA A 85 11.11 18.21 22.07
N SER A 86 10.89 17.00 22.58
CA SER A 86 10.56 16.76 24.00
C SER A 86 11.80 16.65 24.89
N LYS A 87 12.95 16.24 24.37
CA LYS A 87 14.23 16.19 25.12
C LYS A 87 14.92 17.54 25.22
N GLU A 88 14.94 18.32 24.15
CA GLU A 88 15.50 19.69 24.13
C GLU A 88 14.65 20.60 25.01
N ALA A 89 13.31 20.56 24.90
CA ALA A 89 12.44 21.34 25.78
C ALA A 89 12.57 20.95 27.26
N PHE A 90 12.81 19.66 27.57
CA PHE A 90 13.02 19.20 28.93
C PHE A 90 14.43 19.58 29.45
N ALA A 91 15.46 19.50 28.61
CA ALA A 91 16.82 19.92 28.94
C ALA A 91 16.90 21.44 29.15
N ASP A 92 16.26 22.23 28.29
CA ASP A 92 16.20 23.69 28.41
C ASP A 92 15.43 24.12 29.68
N ALA A 93 14.31 23.45 29.98
CA ALA A 93 13.55 23.70 31.21
C ALA A 93 14.33 23.33 32.49
N MET A 94 15.11 22.25 32.45
CA MET A 94 15.95 21.81 33.58
C MET A 94 17.12 22.78 33.82
N MET A 95 17.79 23.22 32.76
CA MET A 95 18.88 24.21 32.83
C MET A 95 18.40 25.58 33.32
N ALA A 96 17.19 26.00 32.93
CA ALA A 96 16.60 27.26 33.38
C ALA A 96 16.18 27.23 34.86
N ALA A 97 15.74 26.07 35.36
CA ALA A 97 15.43 25.88 36.78
C ALA A 97 16.68 25.85 37.66
N GLU A 98 17.78 25.25 37.18
CA GLU A 98 19.05 25.14 37.90
C GLU A 98 19.83 26.47 37.95
N ALA A 99 19.60 27.37 36.99
CA ALA A 99 20.19 28.72 36.96
C ALA A 99 19.40 29.77 37.76
N ALA A 100 18.22 29.42 38.27
CA ALA A 100 17.33 30.30 39.04
C ALA A 100 17.42 30.07 40.57
N GLU A 101 18.29 29.16 41.01
CA GLU A 101 18.67 28.92 42.41
C GLU A 101 20.07 29.49 42.70
#